data_AF-A0A2W6CYH7-F1
#
_entry.id   AF-A0A2W6CYH7-F1
#
_cell.length_a   1.000
_cell.length_b   1.000
_cell.length_c   1.000
_cell.angle_alpha   90.00
_cell.angle_beta   90.00
_cell.angle_gamma   90.00
#
_symmetry.space_group_name_H-M   'P 1'
#
loop_
_entity.id
_entity.type
_entity.pdbx_description
1 polymer ?
#
loop_
_entity_poly.entity_id
_entity_poly.type
_entity_poly.pdbx_seq_one_letter_code
_entity_poly.pdbx_strand_id
1 'polypeptide(L)'
;MKRNLTVQLDEDLIRRAKVIAAERGTSVSGLVAAQIIKLIEMRDRYTTARESALEMMSAATDRGGRRWTRDDLYDEHLGRYGA
;
A
#
# COMPACT_ATOMS: atom_id res chain seq x y z
N MET A 1 10.42 11.67 -17.83
CA MET A 1 11.68 11.41 -18.57
C MET A 1 12.37 10.21 -17.92
N LYS A 2 12.85 9.20 -18.67
CA LYS A 2 13.57 8.04 -18.10
C LYS A 2 15.07 8.33 -18.04
N ARG A 3 15.78 7.79 -17.03
CA ARG A 3 17.24 7.90 -16.86
C ARG A 3 17.84 6.50 -16.68
N ASN A 4 19.05 6.30 -17.17
CA ASN A 4 19.76 5.03 -17.03
C ASN A 4 20.37 4.93 -15.62
N LEU A 5 20.30 3.74 -15.04
CA LEU A 5 20.90 3.39 -13.75
C LEU A 5 21.83 2.19 -13.95
N THR A 6 23.11 2.35 -13.62
CA THR A 6 24.09 1.25 -13.62
C THR A 6 24.12 0.63 -12.23
N VAL A 7 23.97 -0.69 -12.17
CA VAL A 7 24.05 -1.47 -10.92
C VAL A 7 25.05 -2.60 -11.10
N GLN A 8 25.81 -2.89 -10.05
CA GLN A 8 26.67 -4.07 -10.01
C GLN A 8 25.89 -5.22 -9.36
N LEU A 9 25.89 -6.37 -10.04
CA LEU A 9 25.22 -7.59 -9.60
C LEU A 9 26.15 -8.76 -9.88
N ASP A 10 26.14 -9.75 -9.01
CA ASP A 10 26.91 -10.97 -9.22
C ASP A 10 26.43 -11.72 -10.47
N GLU A 11 27.35 -12.41 -11.14
CA GLU A 11 27.07 -13.10 -12.40
C GLU A 11 25.93 -14.12 -12.26
N ASP A 12 25.90 -14.87 -11.15
CA ASP A 12 24.83 -15.80 -10.84
C ASP A 12 23.47 -15.13 -10.62
N LEU A 13 23.47 -13.92 -10.07
CA LEU A 13 22.25 -13.15 -9.89
C LEU A 13 21.73 -12.65 -11.25
N ILE A 14 22.62 -12.18 -12.13
CA ILE A 14 22.27 -11.77 -13.50
C ILE A 14 21.67 -12.96 -14.27
N ARG A 15 22.29 -14.14 -14.20
CA ARG A 15 21.80 -15.34 -14.88
C ARG A 15 20.39 -15.72 -14.43
N ARG A 16 20.14 -15.77 -13.11
CA ARG A 16 18.81 -16.08 -12.58
C ARG A 16 17.78 -14.99 -12.91
N ALA A 17 18.17 -13.72 -12.85
CA ALA A 17 17.30 -12.61 -13.21
C ALA A 17 16.87 -12.66 -14.68
N LYS A 18 17.76 -13.05 -15.60
CA LYS A 18 17.42 -13.22 -17.03
C LYS A 18 16.37 -14.30 -17.24
N VAL A 19 16.47 -15.44 -16.55
CA VAL A 19 15.47 -16.52 -16.62
C VAL A 19 14.11 -16.02 -16.17
N ILE A 20 14.03 -15.41 -14.98
CA ILE A 20 12.79 -14.88 -14.42
C ILE A 20 12.20 -13.77 -15.31
N ALA A 21 13.05 -12.91 -15.87
CA ALA A 21 12.62 -11.85 -16.76
C ALA A 21 12.00 -12.43 -18.05
N ALA A 22 12.63 -13.45 -18.65
CA ALA A 22 12.11 -14.14 -19.82
C ALA A 22 10.77 -14.84 -19.53
N GLU A 23 10.67 -15.58 -18.42
CA GLU A 23 9.41 -16.22 -17.98
C GLU A 23 8.25 -15.23 -17.84
N ARG A 24 8.56 -13.99 -17.42
CA ARG A 24 7.59 -12.92 -17.21
C ARG A 24 7.39 -12.00 -18.42
N GLY A 25 8.06 -12.27 -19.55
CA GLY A 25 7.98 -11.43 -20.75
C GLY A 25 8.53 -10.01 -20.56
N THR A 26 9.51 -9.83 -19.67
CA THR A 26 10.15 -8.54 -19.37
C THR A 26 11.68 -8.59 -19.52
N SER A 27 12.34 -7.45 -19.40
CA SER A 27 13.80 -7.36 -19.28
C SER A 27 14.25 -7.35 -17.83
N VAL A 28 15.54 -7.60 -17.58
CA VAL A 28 16.15 -7.47 -16.24
C VAL A 28 15.99 -6.04 -15.71
N SER A 29 16.20 -5.02 -16.55
CA SER A 29 15.95 -3.62 -16.16
C SER A 29 14.49 -3.36 -15.81
N GLY A 30 13.55 -3.98 -16.52
CA GLY A 30 12.12 -3.92 -16.20
C GLY A 30 11.81 -4.58 -14.86
N LEU A 31 12.45 -5.72 -14.56
CA LEU A 31 12.31 -6.41 -13.27
C LEU A 31 12.83 -5.54 -12.10
N VAL A 32 14.00 -4.91 -12.28
CA VAL A 32 14.57 -3.99 -11.28
C VAL A 32 13.66 -2.78 -11.06
N ALA A 33 13.16 -2.17 -12.13
CA ALA A 33 12.24 -1.04 -12.04
C ALA A 33 10.96 -1.42 -11.29
N ALA A 34 10.36 -2.57 -11.58
CA ALA A 34 9.17 -3.07 -10.89
C ALA A 34 9.43 -3.29 -9.39
N GLN A 35 10.62 -3.81 -9.03
CA GLN A 35 10.98 -4.02 -7.63
C GLN A 35 11.18 -2.70 -6.88
N ILE A 36 11.79 -1.69 -7.52
CA ILE A 36 11.94 -0.35 -6.95
C ILE A 36 10.55 0.28 -6.70
N ILE A 37 9.63 0.16 -7.66
CA ILE A 37 8.25 0.65 -7.51
C ILE A 37 7.59 -0.01 -6.29
N LYS A 38 7.68 -1.33 -6.16
CA LYS A 38 7.13 -2.05 -5.00
C LYS A 38 7.72 -1.58 -3.67
N LEU A 39 9.03 -1.30 -3.61
CA LEU A 39 9.67 -0.78 -2.40
C LEU A 39 9.13 0.60 -2.04
N ILE A 40 8.93 1.48 -3.03
CA ILE A 40 8.33 2.80 -2.83
C ILE A 40 6.89 2.66 -2.35
N GLU A 41 6.07 1.85 -3.02
CA GLU A 41 4.67 1.59 -2.63
C GLU A 41 4.56 1.01 -1.21
N MET A 42 5.46 0.10 -0.84
CA MET A 42 5.49 -0.45 0.52
C MET A 42 5.76 0.65 1.56
N ARG A 43 6.71 1.55 1.28
CA ARG A 43 7.02 2.67 2.16
C ARG A 43 5.87 3.66 2.24
N ASP A 44 5.33 4.06 1.09
CA ASP A 44 4.37 5.14 0.99
C ASP A 44 2.99 4.72 1.53
N ARG A 45 2.58 3.45 1.38
CA ARG A 45 1.30 2.95 1.94
C ARG A 45 1.16 3.22 3.43
N TYR A 46 2.21 2.98 4.22
CA TYR A 46 2.14 3.24 5.66
C TYR A 46 2.05 4.74 5.95
N THR A 47 2.90 5.54 5.30
CA THR A 47 2.93 6.99 5.49
C THR A 47 1.60 7.62 5.12
N THR A 48 1.05 7.30 3.95
CA THR A 48 -0.24 7.81 3.49
C THR A 48 -1.39 7.38 4.40
N ALA A 49 -1.42 6.10 4.84
CA ALA A 49 -2.43 5.64 5.77
C ALA A 49 -2.34 6.37 7.12
N ARG A 50 -1.13 6.61 7.62
CA ARG A 50 -0.88 7.35 8.86
C ARG A 50 -1.32 8.81 8.75
N GLU A 51 -0.95 9.49 7.67
CA GLU A 51 -1.34 10.89 7.44
C GLU A 51 -2.86 11.03 7.35
N SER A 52 -3.51 10.14 6.59
CA SER A 52 -4.98 10.10 6.49
C SER A 52 -5.66 9.85 7.85
N ALA A 53 -5.13 8.93 8.66
CA ALA A 53 -5.65 8.68 10.00
C ALA A 53 -5.51 9.91 10.91
N LEU A 54 -4.35 10.58 10.88
CA LEU A 54 -4.12 11.79 11.67
C LEU A 54 -5.01 12.96 11.24
N GLU A 55 -5.24 13.12 9.94
CA GLU A 55 -6.17 14.12 9.41
C GLU A 55 -7.62 13.84 9.82
N MET A 56 -8.06 12.58 9.75
CA MET A 56 -9.38 12.19 10.25
C MET A 56 -9.53 12.44 11.75
N MET A 57 -8.48 12.17 12.54
CA MET A 57 -8.48 12.43 13.98
C MET A 57 -8.51 13.92 14.30
N SER A 58 -7.78 14.76 13.55
CA SER A 58 -7.77 16.21 13.79
C SER A 58 -9.08 16.88 13.35
N ALA A 59 -9.71 16.38 12.29
CA ALA A 59 -11.01 16.84 11.81
C ALA A 59 -12.18 16.22 12.58
N ALA A 60 -11.94 15.23 13.44
CA ALA A 60 -12.99 14.57 14.20
C ALA A 60 -13.68 15.56 15.14
N THR A 61 -14.98 15.74 14.94
CA THR A 61 -15.81 16.49 15.88
C THR A 61 -15.92 15.72 17.19
N ASP A 62 -15.76 16.38 18.33
CA ASP A 62 -16.03 15.77 19.63
C ASP A 62 -17.49 15.29 19.67
N ARG A 63 -17.69 13.97 19.79
CA ARG A 63 -19.01 13.34 19.89
C ARG A 63 -19.37 12.96 21.33
N GLY A 64 -18.54 13.33 22.31
CA GLY A 64 -18.73 12.99 23.72
C GLY A 64 -18.53 11.50 24.03
N GLY A 65 -18.39 11.19 25.32
CA GLY A 65 -18.10 9.83 25.83
C GLY A 65 -19.32 8.90 25.94
N ARG A 66 -20.24 8.90 24.97
CA ARG A 66 -21.33 7.92 25.00
C ARG A 66 -20.71 6.53 24.85
N ARG A 67 -20.91 5.64 25.83
CA ARG A 67 -20.56 4.23 25.71
C ARG A 67 -21.67 3.56 24.90
N TRP A 68 -21.35 3.13 23.69
CA TRP A 68 -22.28 2.35 22.89
C TRP A 68 -22.01 0.88 23.19
N THR A 69 -23.07 0.12 23.39
CA THR A 69 -22.98 -1.35 23.32
C THR A 69 -23.07 -1.79 21.87
N ARG A 70 -22.67 -3.03 21.60
CA ARG A 70 -22.82 -3.64 20.27
C ARG A 70 -24.29 -3.66 19.83
N ASP A 71 -25.20 -3.91 20.77
CA ASP A 71 -26.64 -3.98 20.50
C ASP A 71 -27.20 -2.60 20.16
N ASP A 72 -26.78 -1.54 20.86
CA ASP A 72 -27.13 -0.14 20.52
C ASP A 72 -26.72 0.22 19.08
N LEU A 73 -25.52 -0.20 18.66
CA LEU A 73 -25.02 0.03 17.30
C LEU A 73 -25.83 -0.74 16.25
N TYR A 74 -26.23 -1.97 16.58
CA TYR A 74 -26.98 -2.83 15.67
C TYR A 74 -28.41 -2.30 15.47
N ASP A 75 -29.07 -1.89 16.54
CA ASP A 75 -30.41 -1.29 16.50
C ASP A 75 -30.39 0.05 15.74
N GLU A 76 -29.38 0.90 15.94
CA GLU A 76 -29.23 2.13 15.14
C GLU A 76 -28.96 1.83 13.65
N HIS A 77 -28.14 0.82 13.34
CA HIS A 77 -27.86 0.43 11.97
C HIS A 77 -29.11 -0.08 11.25
N LEU A 78 -29.90 -0.93 11.91
CA LEU A 78 -31.20 -1.38 11.42
C LEU A 78 -32.21 -0.22 11.28
N GLY A 79 -32.16 0.78 12.16
CA GLY A 79 -32.99 1.97 12.04
C GLY A 79 -32.58 2.92 10.92
N ARG A 80 -31.28 3.03 10.60
CA ARG A 80 -30.73 3.92 9.56
C ARG A 80 -30.74 3.30 8.15
N TYR A 81 -30.63 1.97 8.06
CA TYR A 81 -30.48 1.24 6.79
C TYR A 81 -31.44 0.05 6.64
N GLY A 82 -32.43 -0.07 7.52
CA GLY A 82 -33.46 -1.10 7.44
C GLY A 82 -34.30 -0.99 6.17
N ALA A 83 -34.59 -2.17 5.60
CA ALA A 83 -35.26 -2.45 4.33
C ALA A 83 -36.64 -1.80 4.16
#